data_AF-T1B1H7-F1
#
_entry.id   AF-T1B1H7-F1
#
_cell.length_a   1.000
_cell.length_b   1.000
_cell.length_c   1.000
_cell.angle_alpha   90.00
_cell.angle_beta   90.00
_cell.angle_gamma   90.00
#
_symmetry.space_group_name_H-M   'P 1'
#
loop_
_entity.id
_entity.type
_entity.pdbx_description
1 polymer ?
#
loop_
_entity_poly.entity_id
_entity_poly.type
_entity_poly.pdbx_seq_one_letter_code
_entity_poly.pdbx_strand_id
1 'polypeptide(L)' 'LMALHARALGNWGCPPELYPPALQLVLDGKVKVGPFIERHPLSEINAVFDAVHRGAITRRAVMTPSASPSHSPSEEKR' A
#
# COMPACT_ATOMS: atom_id res chain seq x y z
N LEU A 1 -36.06 22.18 20.69
CA LEU A 1 -35.80 22.12 19.22
C LEU A 1 -34.40 21.54 19.04
N MET A 2 -34.25 20.34 18.48
CA MET A 2 -32.94 19.81 18.09
C MET A 2 -33.08 19.13 16.73
N ALA A 3 -32.34 19.64 15.75
CA ALA A 3 -32.23 19.04 14.42
C ALA A 3 -30.74 18.92 14.09
N LEU A 4 -30.10 17.85 14.57
CA LEU A 4 -28.74 17.48 14.19
C LEU A 4 -28.82 16.53 12.99
N HIS A 5 -28.55 17.05 11.80
CA HIS A 5 -28.35 16.26 10.58
C HIS A 5 -26.86 15.89 10.47
N ALA A 6 -26.48 14.73 10.98
CA ALA A 6 -25.15 14.18 10.78
C ALA A 6 -25.16 13.10 9.68
N ARG A 7 -24.07 13.02 8.91
CA ARG A 7 -23.83 11.94 7.93
C ARG A 7 -22.54 11.22 8.29
N ALA A 8 -22.60 9.89 8.39
CA ALA A 8 -21.43 9.02 8.42
C ALA A 8 -21.16 8.51 7.01
N LEU A 9 -19.93 8.67 6.53
CA LEU A 9 -19.48 8.23 5.21
C LEU A 9 -18.21 7.41 5.38
N GLY A 10 -18.11 6.31 4.63
CA GLY A 10 -16.92 5.47 4.56
C GLY A 10 -16.63 5.09 3.11
N ASN A 11 -15.36 4.85 2.81
CA ASN A 11 -14.92 4.24 1.56
C ASN A 11 -14.12 2.98 1.89
N TRP A 12 -14.05 2.05 0.94
CA TRP A 12 -13.25 0.83 1.05
C TRP A 12 -11.99 0.88 0.16
N GLY A 13 -11.95 1.82 -0.76
CA GLY A 13 -10.90 1.96 -1.76
C GLY A 13 -11.26 3.03 -2.77
N CYS A 14 -10.64 2.94 -3.94
CA CYS A 14 -10.76 3.92 -5.01
C CYS A 14 -11.09 3.21 -6.33
N PRO A 15 -11.97 3.77 -7.19
CA PRO A 15 -12.07 3.35 -8.59
C PRO A 15 -10.68 3.31 -9.27
N PRO A 16 -10.36 2.25 -10.04
CA PRO A 16 -9.09 2.12 -10.77
C PRO A 16 -8.69 3.36 -11.58
N GLU A 17 -9.66 4.03 -12.20
CA GLU A 17 -9.50 5.20 -13.07
C GLU A 17 -8.94 6.41 -12.31
N LEU A 18 -9.08 6.42 -10.98
CA LEU A 18 -8.62 7.48 -10.09
C LEU A 18 -7.25 7.18 -9.46
N TYR A 19 -6.67 5.99 -9.66
CA TYR A 19 -5.32 5.70 -9.18
C TYR A 19 -4.21 6.48 -9.90
N PRO A 20 -4.23 6.67 -11.23
CA PRO A 20 -3.19 7.44 -11.91
C PRO A 20 -2.95 8.84 -11.32
N PRO A 21 -3.99 9.69 -11.11
CA PRO A 21 -3.76 10.99 -10.49
C PRO A 21 -3.30 10.87 -9.02
N ALA A 22 -3.76 9.87 -8.26
CA ALA A 22 -3.29 9.64 -6.89
C ALA A 22 -1.81 9.24 -6.84
N LEU A 23 -1.37 8.38 -7.75
CA LEU A 23 0.03 7.96 -7.88
C LEU A 23 0.92 9.15 -8.27
N GLN A 24 0.45 10.02 -9.16
CA GLN A 24 1.20 11.21 -9.56
C GLN A 24 1.53 12.10 -8.36
N LEU A 25 0.64 12.23 -7.37
CA LEU A 25 0.92 12.99 -6.15
C LEU A 25 2.13 12.42 -5.36
N VAL A 26 2.29 11.10 -5.36
CA VAL A 26 3.42 10.43 -4.71
C VAL A 26 4.70 10.63 -5.52
N LEU A 27 4.62 10.45 -6.84
CA LEU A 27 5.77 10.59 -7.75
C LEU A 27 6.28 12.04 -7.82
N ASP A 28 5.37 13.02 -7.77
CA ASP A 28 5.69 14.45 -7.67
C ASP A 28 6.25 14.84 -6.29
N GLY A 29 6.28 13.92 -5.32
CA GLY A 29 6.73 14.16 -3.96
C GLY A 29 5.77 15.00 -3.10
N LYS A 30 4.57 15.33 -3.61
CA LYS A 30 3.51 16.05 -2.87
C LYS A 30 2.97 15.20 -1.72
N VAL A 31 2.99 13.88 -1.87
CA VAL A 31 2.66 12.91 -0.82
C VAL A 31 3.88 12.03 -0.54
N LYS A 32 4.41 12.10 0.69
CA LYS A 32 5.58 11.31 1.09
C LYS A 32 5.15 9.96 1.65
N VAL A 33 5.43 8.88 0.92
CA VAL A 33 5.19 7.50 1.38
C VAL A 33 6.45 6.88 2.01
N GLY A 34 7.62 7.12 1.41
CA GLY A 34 8.90 6.51 1.80
C GLY A 34 9.24 6.56 3.31
N PRO A 35 9.05 7.68 4.01
CA PRO A 35 9.35 7.77 5.45
C PRO A 35 8.47 6.87 6.34
N PHE A 36 7.33 6.40 5.83
CA PHE A 36 6.33 5.65 6.60
C PHE A 36 6.30 4.16 6.24
N ILE A 37 7.29 3.67 5.50
CA ILE A 37 7.43 2.25 5.17
C ILE A 37 8.71 1.67 5.80
N GLU A 38 8.73 0.35 5.93
CA GLU A 38 9.92 -0.45 6.22
C GLU A 38 9.87 -1.73 5.38
N ARG A 39 11.04 -2.25 4.99
CA ARG A 39 11.13 -3.42 4.10
C ARG A 39 11.60 -4.62 4.90
N HIS A 40 10.95 -5.76 4.69
CA HIS A 40 11.34 -7.05 5.28
C HIS A 40 11.45 -8.12 4.20
N PRO A 41 12.40 -9.07 4.30
CA PRO A 41 12.44 -10.22 3.39
C PRO A 41 11.14 -11.02 3.45
N LEU A 42 10.64 -11.48 2.30
CA LEU A 42 9.44 -12.33 2.25
C LEU A 42 9.62 -13.64 3.04
N SER A 43 10.85 -14.12 3.22
CA SER A 43 11.19 -15.28 4.06
C SER A 43 10.83 -15.09 5.54
N GLU A 44 10.65 -13.86 6.01
CA GLU A 44 10.33 -13.53 7.40
C GLU A 44 8.83 -13.27 7.64
N ILE A 45 7.97 -13.55 6.65
CA ILE A 45 6.55 -13.17 6.66
C ILE A 45 5.80 -13.53 7.94
N ASN A 46 6.01 -14.72 8.49
CA ASN A 46 5.31 -15.17 9.70
C ASN A 46 5.67 -14.32 10.92
N ALA A 47 6.97 -14.02 11.10
CA ALA A 47 7.43 -13.19 12.21
C ALA A 47 6.93 -11.74 12.08
N VAL A 48 6.93 -11.20 10.86
CA VAL A 48 6.40 -9.86 10.57
C VAL A 48 4.90 -9.81 10.87
N PHE A 49 4.12 -10.79 10.42
CA PHE A 49 2.67 -10.82 10.63
C PHE A 49 2.32 -10.84 12.11
N ASP A 50 3.01 -11.68 12.87
CA ASP A 50 2.91 -11.74 14.32
C ASP A 50 3.23 -10.40 14.99
N ALA A 51 4.27 -9.70 14.54
CA ALA A 51 4.63 -8.38 15.06
C ALA A 51 3.58 -7.30 14.71
N VAL A 52 3.00 -7.34 13.50
CA VAL A 52 1.91 -6.45 13.10
C VAL A 52 0.66 -6.69 13.95
N HIS A 53 0.25 -7.95 14.16
CA HIS A 53 -0.91 -8.28 15.00
C HIS A 53 -0.75 -7.80 16.45
N ARG A 54 0.48 -7.82 16.96
CA ARG A 54 0.81 -7.30 18.30
C ARG A 54 1.01 -5.79 18.35
N GLY A 55 0.89 -5.08 17.22
CA GLY A 55 1.09 -3.64 17.14
C GLY A 55 2.55 -3.18 17.34
N ALA A 56 3.52 -4.10 17.19
CA ALA A 56 4.94 -3.80 17.40
C ALA A 56 5.57 -3.05 16.22
N ILE A 57 4.95 -3.10 15.05
CA ILE A 57 5.41 -2.43 13.84
C ILE A 57 4.65 -1.10 13.68
N THR A 58 5.39 0.00 13.65
CA THR A 58 4.84 1.37 13.60
C THR A 58 4.80 1.96 12.19
N ARG A 59 5.50 1.34 11.24
CA ARG A 59 5.54 1.72 9.82
C ARG A 59 4.90 0.64 8.96
N ARG A 60 4.47 0.97 7.75
CA ARG A 60 3.92 -0.04 6.85
C ARG A 60 5.03 -1.01 6.40
N ALA A 61 4.93 -2.25 6.83
CA ALA A 61 5.80 -3.32 6.37
C ALA A 61 5.55 -3.64 4.87
N VAL A 62 6.62 -3.67 4.08
CA VAL A 62 6.64 -4.04 2.66
C VAL A 62 7.49 -5.30 2.51
N MET A 63 6.86 -6.41 2.16
CA MET A 63 7.56 -7.69 1.98
C MET A 63 8.28 -7.70 0.63
N THR A 64 9.58 -7.94 0.63
CA THR A 64 10.39 -7.98 -0.58
C THR A 64 10.76 -9.43 -0.91
N PRO A 65 10.37 -9.96 -2.09
CA PRO A 65 10.77 -11.30 -2.50
C PRO A 65 12.28 -11.34 -2.78
N SER A 66 12.95 -12.43 -2.40
CA SER A 66 14.26 -12.76 -2.97
C SER A 66 14.07 -13.01 -4.46
N ALA A 67 14.91 -12.42 -5.31
CA ALA A 67 14.75 -12.40 -6.76
C ALA A 67 14.26 -13.76 -7.31
N SER A 68 12.98 -13.80 -7.69
CA SER A 68 12.46 -14.80 -8.62
C SER A 68 12.75 -14.28 -10.02
N PRO A 69 13.13 -15.13 -10.99
CA PRO A 69 13.61 -14.68 -12.28
C PRO A 69 12.57 -13.76 -12.92
N SER A 70 13.04 -12.59 -13.32
CA SER A 70 12.27 -11.54 -13.98
C SER A 70 11.42 -12.13 -15.10
N HIS A 71 10.12 -11.84 -15.06
CA HIS A 71 9.28 -11.95 -16.26
C HIS A 71 9.77 -10.88 -17.24
N SER A 72 10.64 -11.27 -18.17
CA SER A 72 11.00 -10.46 -19.33
C SER A 72 9.76 -10.33 -20.22
N PRO A 73 9.31 -9.11 -20.58
CA PRO A 73 8.20 -8.94 -21.51
C PRO A 73 8.73 -9.17 -22.93
N SER A 74 8.91 -10.43 -23.30
CA SER A 74 9.03 -10.87 -24.69
C SER A 74 7.82 -11.73 -25.01
N GLU A 75 7.07 -11.31 -26.04
CA GLU A 75 5.95 -12.01 -26.70
C GLU A 75 4.52 -11.74 -26.18
N GLU A 76 4.02 -10.54 -26.50
CA GLU A 76 2.62 -10.27 -26.87
C GLU A 76 2.66 -8.91 -27.60
N LYS A 77 2.41 -8.73 -28.91
CA LYS A 77 1.49 -9.40 -29.80
C LYS A 77 1.91 -9.16 -31.26
N ARG A 78 1.72 -10.21 -32.03
CA ARG A 78 1.47 -10.26 -33.47
C ARG A 78 0.34 -9.32 -33.90
#